data_AF-A0A7X2L023-F1
#
_entry.id   AF-A0A7X2L023-F1
#
_cell.length_a   1.000
_cell.length_b   1.000
_cell.length_c   1.000
_cell.angle_alpha   90.00
_cell.angle_beta   90.00
_cell.angle_gamma   90.00
#
_symmetry.space_group_name_H-M   'P 1'
#
loop_
_entity.id
_entity.type
_entity.pdbx_description
1 polymer ?
#
loop_
_entity_poly.entity_id
_entity_poly.type
_entity_poly.pdbx_seq_one_letter_code
_entity_poly.pdbx_strand_id
1 'polypeptide(L)'
;MSILKQYGLFITIFIFSLSTVPSLGYSVEDGTFLAMACFWYALFQLNKSLFQIVFLLNLIVCTCFAPIAQLYGNINIGLIASAFETNSNESLEFISTLPLKSWLMGLTVFLSGLTVLFAASKQASKQANYTGLTITAS
;
A
#
# COMPACT_ATOMS: atom_id res chain seq x y z
N MET A 1 -9.81 -1.21 27.22
CA MET A 1 -9.77 -0.97 25.76
C MET A 1 -8.81 -2.00 25.17
N SER A 2 -9.22 -2.92 24.28
CA SER A 2 -8.29 -3.95 23.77
C SER A 2 -7.16 -3.31 22.95
N ILE A 3 -5.94 -3.84 23.06
CA ILE A 3 -4.73 -3.34 22.37
C ILE A 3 -4.93 -3.23 20.85
N LEU A 4 -5.73 -4.13 20.28
CA LEU A 4 -6.16 -4.13 18.88
C LEU A 4 -6.94 -2.88 18.46
N LYS A 5 -7.70 -2.26 19.39
CA LYS A 5 -8.44 -1.01 19.10
C LYS A 5 -7.55 0.23 19.11
N GLN A 6 -6.42 0.20 19.82
CA GLN A 6 -5.52 1.34 19.98
C GLN A 6 -4.42 1.35 18.91
N TYR A 7 -3.87 0.17 18.58
CA TYR A 7 -2.76 0.03 17.61
C TYR A 7 -3.20 -0.56 16.27
N GLY A 8 -4.50 -0.74 16.04
CA GLY A 8 -5.03 -1.43 14.85
C GLY A 8 -4.56 -0.85 13.52
N LEU A 9 -4.50 0.48 13.38
CA LEU A 9 -4.01 1.12 12.15
C LEU A 9 -2.50 0.88 11.94
N PHE A 10 -1.70 1.00 13.00
CA PHE A 10 -0.27 0.75 12.89
C PHE A 10 0.01 -0.71 12.51
N ILE A 11 -0.74 -1.66 13.08
CA ILE A 11 -0.64 -3.09 12.76
C ILE A 11 -0.99 -3.33 11.28
N THR A 12 -2.08 -2.77 10.75
CA THR A 12 -2.43 -2.96 9.34
C THR A 12 -1.39 -2.33 8.41
N ILE A 13 -0.85 -1.16 8.75
CA ILE A 13 0.24 -0.50 8.02
C ILE A 13 1.50 -1.36 8.04
N PHE A 14 1.82 -1.99 9.17
CA PHE A 14 2.98 -2.87 9.31
C PHE A 14 2.83 -4.12 8.45
N ILE A 15 1.64 -4.74 8.44
CA ILE A 15 1.32 -5.89 7.58
C ILE A 15 1.42 -5.50 6.10
N PHE A 16 0.90 -4.33 5.71
CA PHE A 16 1.04 -3.80 4.36
C PHE A 16 2.51 -3.58 3.96
N SER A 17 3.34 -3.11 4.90
CA SER A 17 4.76 -2.92 4.66
C SER A 17 5.48 -4.25 4.43
N LEU A 18 5.14 -5.28 5.23
CA LEU A 18 5.67 -6.64 5.07
C LEU A 18 5.28 -7.29 3.73
N SER A 19 4.07 -7.04 3.23
CA SER A 19 3.64 -7.59 1.94
C SER A 19 4.27 -6.84 0.76
N THR A 20 4.41 -5.51 0.86
CA THR A 20 4.77 -4.66 -0.29
C THR A 20 6.23 -4.76 -0.68
N VAL A 21 7.17 -4.73 0.28
CA VAL A 21 8.61 -4.76 0.02
C VAL A 21 9.04 -5.97 -0.83
N PRO A 22 8.75 -7.23 -0.45
CA PRO A 22 9.11 -8.39 -1.26
C PRO A 22 8.30 -8.45 -2.57
N SER A 23 7.05 -7.96 -2.56
CA SER A 23 6.21 -7.94 -3.76
C SER A 23 6.75 -6.99 -4.83
N LEU A 24 7.54 -5.99 -4.47
CA LEU A 24 8.20 -5.09 -5.41
C LEU A 24 9.57 -5.59 -5.89
N GLY A 25 9.99 -6.79 -5.47
CA GLY A 25 11.27 -7.40 -5.85
C GLY A 25 12.45 -7.01 -4.95
N TYR A 26 12.22 -6.18 -3.92
CA TYR A 26 13.29 -5.72 -3.05
C TYR A 26 13.68 -6.79 -2.04
N SER A 27 14.98 -6.84 -1.75
CA SER A 27 15.49 -7.68 -0.68
C SER A 27 15.03 -7.16 0.67
N VAL A 28 14.75 -8.09 1.57
CA VAL A 28 14.34 -7.80 2.93
C VAL A 28 15.60 -7.45 3.74
N GLU A 29 15.95 -6.16 3.76
CA GLU A 29 16.96 -5.63 4.68
C GLU A 29 16.36 -5.37 6.05
N ASP A 30 17.18 -5.49 7.09
CA ASP A 30 16.77 -5.31 8.48
C ASP A 30 16.23 -3.89 8.71
N GLY A 31 14.95 -3.80 9.07
CA GLY A 31 14.29 -2.55 9.46
C GLY A 31 13.55 -1.81 8.33
N THR A 32 13.68 -2.21 7.06
CA THR A 32 13.00 -1.54 5.92
C THR A 32 11.47 -1.49 6.09
N PHE A 33 10.86 -2.57 6.55
CA PHE A 33 9.41 -2.60 6.81
C PHE A 33 8.98 -1.69 7.95
N LEU A 34 9.82 -1.59 8.99
CA LEU A 34 9.52 -0.75 10.14
C LEU A 34 9.64 0.73 9.75
N ALA A 35 10.67 1.09 8.99
CA ALA A 35 10.83 2.44 8.45
C ALA A 35 9.62 2.84 7.58
N MET A 36 9.20 1.95 6.66
CA MET A 36 8.02 2.17 5.82
C MET A 36 6.74 2.30 6.64
N ALA A 37 6.55 1.45 7.65
CA ALA A 37 5.39 1.53 8.53
C ALA A 37 5.35 2.82 9.34
N CYS A 38 6.49 3.25 9.89
CA CYS A 38 6.64 4.51 10.59
C CYS A 38 6.36 5.71 9.68
N PHE A 39 6.86 5.70 8.44
CA PHE A 39 6.60 6.74 7.45
C PHE A 39 5.10 6.89 7.19
N TRP A 40 4.39 5.81 6.87
CA TRP A 40 2.96 5.85 6.60
C TRP A 40 2.14 6.29 7.81
N TYR A 41 2.50 5.78 9.00
CA TYR A 41 1.84 6.18 10.23
C TYR A 41 2.05 7.66 10.54
N ALA A 42 3.27 8.17 10.38
CA ALA A 42 3.58 9.58 10.54
C ALA A 42 2.78 10.45 9.55
N LEU A 43 2.73 10.06 8.27
CA LEU A 43 1.97 10.77 7.25
C LEU A 43 0.46 10.83 7.60
N PHE A 44 -0.11 9.73 8.09
CA PHE A 44 -1.50 9.70 8.56
C PHE A 44 -1.75 10.69 9.70
N GLN A 45 -0.82 10.78 10.66
CA GLN A 45 -0.93 11.69 11.80
C GLN A 45 -0.75 13.16 11.41
N LEU A 46 0.09 13.44 10.40
CA LEU A 46 0.32 14.79 9.87
C LEU A 46 -0.88 15.29 9.06
N ASN A 47 -1.33 14.51 8.09
CA ASN A 47 -2.44 14.90 7.22
C ASN A 47 -3.15 13.68 6.63
N LYS A 48 -4.41 13.47 7.05
CA LYS A 48 -5.23 12.33 6.65
C LYS A 48 -5.58 12.32 5.16
N SER A 49 -5.88 13.48 4.58
CA SER A 49 -6.24 13.60 3.17
C SER A 49 -5.03 13.33 2.27
N LEU A 50 -3.88 13.91 2.63
CA LEU A 50 -2.62 13.65 1.95
C LEU A 50 -2.25 12.16 2.07
N PHE A 51 -2.36 11.59 3.27
CA PHE A 51 -2.17 10.15 3.48
C PHE A 51 -3.05 9.32 2.55
N GLN A 52 -4.36 9.58 2.49
CA GLN A 52 -5.27 8.81 1.65
C GLN A 52 -4.88 8.87 0.17
N ILE A 53 -4.58 10.06 -0.35
CA ILE A 53 -4.21 10.25 -1.76
C ILE A 53 -2.89 9.53 -2.07
N VAL A 54 -1.84 9.79 -1.29
CA VAL A 54 -0.51 9.23 -1.51
C VAL A 54 -0.51 7.71 -1.29
N PHE A 55 -1.23 7.22 -0.29
CA PHE A 55 -1.36 5.79 -0.01
C PHE A 55 -2.13 5.06 -1.12
N LEU A 56 -3.20 5.66 -1.66
CA LEU A 56 -3.97 5.08 -2.78
C LEU A 56 -3.12 4.98 -4.05
N LEU A 57 -2.38 6.03 -4.40
CA LEU A 57 -1.47 6.00 -5.54
C LEU A 57 -0.41 4.92 -5.36
N ASN A 58 0.21 4.85 -4.18
CA ASN A 58 1.18 3.82 -3.85
C ASN A 58 0.56 2.41 -3.94
N LEU A 59 -0.66 2.21 -3.43
CA LEU A 59 -1.35 0.93 -3.47
C LEU A 59 -1.60 0.46 -4.90
N ILE A 60 -2.05 1.35 -5.79
CA ILE A 60 -2.26 1.04 -7.21
C ILE A 60 -0.94 0.61 -7.85
N VAL A 61 0.11 1.42 -7.69
CA VAL A 61 1.44 1.11 -8.25
C VAL A 61 1.95 -0.23 -7.75
N CYS A 62 1.90 -0.47 -6.44
CA CYS A 62 2.41 -1.71 -5.85
C CYS A 62 1.59 -2.93 -6.28
N THR A 63 0.25 -2.81 -6.36
CA THR A 63 -0.63 -3.90 -6.79
C THR A 63 -0.39 -4.28 -8.25
N CYS A 64 -0.30 -3.28 -9.14
CA CYS A 64 -0.09 -3.51 -10.57
C CYS A 64 1.32 -4.01 -10.87
N PHE A 65 2.33 -3.53 -10.12
CA PHE A 65 3.71 -3.91 -10.34
C PHE A 65 4.10 -5.24 -9.68
N ALA A 66 3.46 -5.63 -8.58
CA ALA A 66 3.76 -6.89 -7.88
C ALA A 66 3.84 -8.14 -8.78
N PRO A 67 2.91 -8.37 -9.74
CA PRO A 67 3.03 -9.54 -10.62
C PRO A 67 4.20 -9.44 -11.61
N ILE A 68 4.67 -8.23 -11.93
CA ILE A 68 5.79 -7.97 -12.84
C ILE A 68 7.12 -8.21 -12.11
N ALA A 69 7.21 -7.76 -10.85
CA ALA A 69 8.43 -7.80 -10.07
C ALA A 69 9.00 -9.21 -9.87
N GLN A 70 8.13 -10.23 -9.87
CA GLN A 70 8.57 -11.62 -9.72
C GLN A 70 9.41 -12.12 -10.90
N LEU A 71 9.19 -11.60 -12.10
CA LEU A 71 9.93 -11.99 -13.30
C LEU A 71 11.06 -11.01 -13.62
N TYR A 72 10.82 -9.72 -13.43
CA TYR A 72 11.71 -8.65 -13.89
C TYR A 72 12.46 -7.94 -12.76
N GLY A 73 12.22 -8.33 -11.50
CA GLY A 73 12.82 -7.70 -10.33
C GLY A 73 12.26 -6.30 -10.07
N ASN A 74 13.08 -5.46 -9.42
CA ASN A 74 12.69 -4.11 -9.04
C ASN A 74 12.32 -3.23 -10.26
N ILE A 75 11.44 -2.25 -10.02
CA ILE A 75 11.13 -1.20 -10.99
C ILE A 75 12.44 -0.57 -11.48
N ASN A 76 12.64 -0.54 -12.79
CA ASN A 76 13.79 0.06 -13.44
C ASN A 76 13.35 0.85 -14.68
N ILE A 77 14.25 1.69 -15.20
CA ILE A 77 13.94 2.59 -16.33
C ILE A 77 13.56 1.84 -17.60
N GLY A 78 14.09 0.63 -17.81
CA GLY A 78 13.74 -0.21 -18.95
C GLY A 78 12.27 -0.64 -18.92
N LEU A 79 11.77 -1.08 -17.76
CA LEU A 79 10.36 -1.43 -17.58
C LEU A 79 9.44 -0.22 -17.80
N ILE A 80 9.87 0.96 -17.37
CA ILE A 80 9.11 2.20 -17.59
C ILE A 80 9.09 2.54 -19.09
N ALA A 81 10.23 2.48 -19.78
CA ALA A 81 10.31 2.73 -21.22
C ALA A 81 9.44 1.75 -22.01
N SER A 82 9.50 0.46 -21.69
CA SER A 82 8.65 -0.56 -22.30
C SER A 82 7.15 -0.28 -22.09
N ALA A 83 6.75 0.25 -20.93
CA ALA A 83 5.36 0.62 -20.68
C ALA A 83 4.88 1.81 -21.53
N PHE A 84 5.78 2.72 -21.94
CA PHE A 84 5.46 3.84 -22.82
C PHE A 84 5.51 3.47 -24.31
N GLU A 85 6.34 2.50 -24.68
CA GLU A 85 6.51 2.06 -26.07
C GLU A 85 5.51 0.96 -26.47
N THR A 86 4.90 0.28 -25.51
CA THR A 86 3.99 -0.85 -25.78
C THR A 86 2.64 -0.42 -26.37
N ASN A 87 1.96 -1.39 -26.98
CA ASN A 87 0.58 -1.26 -27.47
C ASN A 87 -0.35 -2.31 -26.86
N SER A 88 -1.64 -2.25 -27.20
CA SER A 88 -2.66 -3.14 -26.63
C SER A 88 -2.42 -4.63 -26.90
N ASN A 89 -1.84 -4.99 -28.05
CA ASN A 89 -1.59 -6.41 -28.37
C ASN A 89 -0.39 -6.93 -27.58
N GLU A 90 0.71 -6.18 -27.59
CA GLU A 90 1.92 -6.52 -26.82
C GLU A 90 1.66 -6.60 -25.32
N SER A 91 0.86 -5.69 -24.77
CA SER A 91 0.51 -5.71 -23.35
C SER A 91 -0.35 -6.91 -22.96
N LEU A 92 -1.25 -7.37 -23.84
CA LEU A 92 -2.03 -8.61 -23.61
C LEU A 92 -1.14 -9.86 -23.69
N GLU A 93 -0.24 -9.93 -24.67
CA GLU A 93 0.74 -11.00 -24.76
C GLU A 93 1.63 -11.02 -23.50
N PHE A 94 2.15 -9.87 -23.08
CA PHE A 94 2.93 -9.73 -21.85
C PHE A 94 2.14 -10.23 -20.62
N ILE A 95 0.90 -9.77 -20.43
CA ILE A 95 0.05 -10.21 -19.32
C ILE A 95 -0.14 -11.74 -19.32
N SER A 96 -0.27 -12.34 -20.50
CA SER A 96 -0.42 -13.79 -20.64
C SER A 96 0.84 -14.59 -20.26
N THR A 97 2.02 -13.95 -20.27
CA THR A 97 3.27 -14.57 -19.82
C THR A 97 3.41 -14.60 -18.29
N LEU A 98 2.66 -13.77 -17.56
CA LEU A 98 2.77 -13.68 -16.11
C LEU A 98 2.16 -14.92 -15.45
N PRO A 99 2.92 -15.67 -14.63
CA PRO A 99 2.39 -16.87 -14.01
C PRO A 99 1.34 -16.52 -12.95
N LEU A 100 0.35 -17.38 -12.77
CA LEU A 100 -0.77 -17.14 -11.83
C LEU A 100 -0.30 -16.81 -10.41
N LYS A 101 0.82 -17.42 -9.97
CA LYS A 101 1.44 -17.14 -8.66
C LYS A 101 1.84 -15.67 -8.47
N SER A 102 2.19 -14.96 -9.54
CA SER A 102 2.58 -13.55 -9.50
C SER A 102 1.38 -12.65 -9.23
N TRP A 103 0.21 -13.00 -9.77
CA TRP A 103 -1.05 -12.32 -9.49
C TRP A 103 -1.49 -12.46 -8.03
N LEU A 104 -1.16 -13.58 -7.36
CA LEU A 104 -1.43 -13.76 -5.93
C LEU A 104 -0.64 -12.77 -5.05
N MET A 105 0.58 -12.38 -5.47
CA MET A 105 1.34 -11.34 -4.76
C MET A 105 0.65 -9.97 -4.88
N GLY A 106 0.23 -9.61 -6.10
CA GLY A 106 -0.56 -8.39 -6.32
C GLY A 106 -1.85 -8.36 -5.50
N LEU A 107 -2.57 -9.50 -5.46
CA LEU A 107 -3.77 -9.63 -4.63
C LEU A 107 -3.47 -9.46 -3.14
N THR A 108 -2.35 -10.01 -2.65
CA THR A 108 -1.94 -9.90 -1.23
C THR A 108 -1.64 -8.45 -0.86
N VAL A 109 -0.89 -7.72 -1.70
CA VAL A 109 -0.63 -6.29 -1.53
C VAL A 109 -1.93 -5.51 -1.53
N PHE A 110 -2.79 -5.76 -2.51
CA PHE A 110 -4.09 -5.09 -2.64
C PHE A 110 -4.96 -5.27 -1.39
N LEU A 111 -5.17 -6.51 -0.95
CA LEU A 111 -5.98 -6.82 0.22
C LEU A 111 -5.40 -6.18 1.49
N SER A 112 -4.08 -6.27 1.69
CA SER A 112 -3.43 -5.64 2.84
C SER A 112 -3.60 -4.11 2.83
N GLY A 113 -3.48 -3.46 1.66
CA GLY A 113 -3.72 -2.02 1.52
C GLY A 113 -5.17 -1.61 1.75
N LEU A 114 -6.14 -2.42 1.30
CA LEU A 114 -7.56 -2.19 1.61
C LEU A 114 -7.82 -2.21 3.12
N THR A 115 -7.17 -3.11 3.87
CA THR A 115 -7.31 -3.12 5.34
C THR A 115 -6.77 -1.84 5.99
N VAL A 116 -5.70 -1.25 5.44
CA VAL A 116 -5.16 0.03 5.89
C VAL A 116 -6.15 1.16 5.64
N LEU A 117 -6.71 1.25 4.43
CA LEU A 117 -7.69 2.28 4.08
C LEU A 117 -8.96 2.20 4.94
N PHE A 118 -9.43 0.97 5.21
CA PHE A 118 -10.57 0.75 6.10
C PHE A 118 -10.26 1.16 7.55
N ALA A 119 -9.10 0.77 8.08
CA ALA A 119 -8.67 1.14 9.43
C ALA A 119 -8.49 2.66 9.57
N ALA A 120 -7.86 3.30 8.58
CA ALA A 120 -7.62 4.75 8.54
C ALA A 120 -8.94 5.53 8.52
N SER A 121 -9.91 5.10 7.71
CA SER A 121 -11.24 5.71 7.63
C SER A 121 -11.98 5.63 8.96
N LYS A 122 -11.98 4.44 9.60
CA LYS A 122 -12.61 4.25 10.92
C LYS A 122 -11.98 5.11 12.01
N GLN A 123 -10.66 5.30 11.99
CA GLN A 123 -9.96 6.14 12.95
C GLN A 123 -10.19 7.63 12.70
N ALA A 124 -10.26 8.05 11.43
CA ALA A 124 -10.59 9.41 11.05
C ALA A 124 -12.00 9.82 11.52
N SER A 125 -13.01 8.96 11.34
CA SER A 125 -14.38 9.20 11.80
C SER A 125 -14.47 9.34 13.33
N LYS A 126 -13.74 8.50 14.07
CA LYS A 126 -13.71 8.61 15.54
C LYS A 126 -13.13 9.95 16.00
N GLN A 127 -12.00 10.37 15.45
CA GLN A 127 -11.39 11.65 15.80
C GLN A 127 -12.30 12.84 15.48
N ALA A 128 -12.99 12.82 14.33
CA ALA A 128 -13.94 13.89 13.96
C ALA A 128 -15.09 14.02 14.96
N ASN A 129 -15.63 12.89 15.45
CA ASN A 129 -16.68 12.89 16.47
C ASN A 129 -16.20 13.50 17.81
N TYR A 130 -14.95 13.24 18.20
CA TYR A 130 -14.39 13.83 19.43
C TYR A 130 -14.21 15.34 19.31
N THR A 131 -13.67 15.85 18.19
CA THR A 131 -13.54 17.31 17.99
C THR A 131 -14.89 18.01 17.93
N GLY A 132 -15.91 17.40 17.30
CA GLY A 132 -17.26 17.97 17.26
C GLY A 132 -17.88 18.14 18.64
N LEU A 133 -17.76 17.13 19.51
CA LEU A 133 -18.26 17.18 20.89
C LEU A 133 -17.60 18.30 21.71
N THR A 134 -16.30 18.51 21.56
CA THR A 134 -15.57 19.57 22.27
C THR A 134 -16.03 20.97 21.86
N ILE A 135 -16.35 21.18 20.58
CA ILE A 135 -16.81 22.48 20.06
C ILE A 135 -18.26 22.78 20.48
N THR A 136 -19.11 21.75 20.64
CA THR A 136 -20.49 21.94 21.13
C THR A 136 -20.61 22.11 22.64
N ALA A 137 -19.56 21.79 23.40
CA ALA A 137 -19.55 21.88 24.86
C ALA A 137 -18.98 23.22 25.40
N SER A 138 -18.58 24.12 24.50
CA SER A 138 -18.06 25.48 24.77
C SER A 138 -19.02 26.54 24.28
#